data_AF-A0A1X1BP83-F1
#
_entry.id   AF-A0A1X1BP83-F1
#
_cell.length_a   1.000
_cell.length_b   1.000
_cell.length_c   1.000
_cell.angle_alpha   90.00
_cell.angle_beta   90.00
_cell.angle_gamma   90.00
#
_symmetry.space_group_name_H-M   'P 1'
#
loop_
_entity.id
_entity.type
_entity.pdbx_description
1 polymer ?
#
loop_
_entity_poly.entity_id
_entity_poly.type
_entity_poly.pdbx_seq_one_letter_code
_entity_poly.pdbx_strand_id
1 'polypeptide(L)'
;MTESEVPKRPLSIEDDTEEGVKRRTVENPSSNVDVVESLLGKSRVTDEEFKVVLSKATPDQRLRFIQRQLSHYLSNENLSRDNFYHQRFQEASSKKGVDHVMELKYILSAKRMLELRATPEDLKAALSAHPLPGISIEEFSDTLYVRKSDGLPRFEGRKLFEKKKKFGETQDTYHAAGPIVFISNIPDSTREWQQVKDAIQQNKQVRVRFISPVTDSGTCFAWISKTPESMSAVKELSPVLEGTTLKVSLIDSDDKYKEFISTLKPSILSSRNKDLQRVHSEIMSSPLDIGGVLLRNFGCLRGLLNGVLESYDHGTRIPVDSQAGILLEFVLDFHPRKSEKLCKSQRSLVGFEIALGTFKEGSKKKCFLVVTKDNSTGEEFKEDFSISKCIECLRIMAHTIPKTDKRDFVKSLSITSP
;
A
#
# COMPACT_ATOMS: atom_id res chain seq x y z
N MET A 1 68.03 17.72 21.60
CA MET A 1 68.72 17.95 22.87
C MET A 1 67.67 18.30 23.90
N THR A 2 67.56 17.43 24.91
CA THR A 2 67.14 17.64 26.31
C THR A 2 65.73 18.23 26.53
N GLU A 3 64.73 17.41 26.85
CA GLU A 3 64.45 16.82 28.19
C GLU A 3 64.17 17.88 29.26
N SER A 4 62.95 17.87 29.79
CA SER A 4 62.68 18.01 31.23
C SER A 4 61.27 17.52 31.52
N GLU A 5 61.25 16.48 32.35
CA GLU A 5 60.15 15.59 32.73
C GLU A 5 59.55 15.99 34.10
N VAL A 6 58.30 15.54 34.34
CA VAL A 6 57.76 14.95 35.62
C VAL A 6 57.32 15.94 36.74
N PRO A 7 56.28 15.64 37.60
CA PRO A 7 55.73 14.32 37.97
C PRO A 7 54.19 14.08 37.99
N LYS A 8 53.86 12.78 38.01
CA LYS A 8 52.62 12.11 38.45
C LYS A 8 52.50 12.15 40.00
N ARG A 9 51.34 12.21 40.68
CA ARG A 9 50.27 11.19 40.98
C ARG A 9 49.63 11.63 42.35
N PRO A 10 48.69 10.90 42.99
CA PRO A 10 47.38 10.30 42.66
C PRO A 10 46.25 10.87 43.58
N LEU A 11 44.99 10.41 43.45
CA LEU A 11 43.90 10.36 44.47
C LEU A 11 42.58 10.06 43.73
N SER A 12 41.62 9.23 44.14
CA SER A 12 41.46 8.09 45.05
C SER A 12 40.03 7.59 44.76
N ILE A 13 39.82 6.29 44.73
CA ILE A 13 38.51 5.63 44.69
C ILE A 13 38.03 5.53 46.13
N GLU A 14 36.84 6.02 46.46
CA GLU A 14 35.97 5.43 47.50
C GLU A 14 34.50 5.62 47.13
N ASP A 15 33.75 4.54 47.38
CA ASP A 15 32.32 4.31 47.23
C ASP A 15 31.47 5.21 48.14
N ASP A 16 30.23 5.48 47.73
CA ASP A 16 29.03 5.31 48.57
C ASP A 16 27.80 5.88 47.84
N THR A 17 26.79 5.04 47.59
CA THR A 17 25.37 5.41 47.62
C THR A 17 24.49 4.16 47.52
N GLU A 18 24.24 3.53 48.65
CA GLU A 18 22.98 2.82 48.89
C GLU A 18 21.93 3.83 49.36
N GLU A 19 20.79 3.90 48.68
CA GLU A 19 19.49 3.46 49.22
C GLU A 19 18.32 3.92 48.32
N GLY A 20 17.42 2.96 48.03
CA GLY A 20 15.98 3.25 48.09
C GLY A 20 15.22 3.57 46.79
N VAL A 21 15.12 2.60 45.86
CA VAL A 21 13.93 2.53 44.98
C VAL A 21 13.36 1.12 44.98
N LYS A 22 12.16 0.99 45.57
CA LYS A 22 11.30 -0.20 45.57
C LYS A 22 11.05 -0.66 44.13
N ARG A 23 11.76 -1.71 43.70
CA ARG A 23 11.40 -2.46 42.48
C ARG A 23 10.05 -3.12 42.70
N ARG A 24 9.05 -2.72 41.90
CA ARG A 24 7.92 -3.60 41.57
C ARG A 24 8.51 -4.80 40.86
N THR A 25 8.37 -5.96 41.47
CA THR A 25 8.65 -7.27 40.89
C THR A 25 7.74 -7.44 39.67
N VAL A 26 8.28 -7.20 38.47
CA VAL A 26 7.71 -7.75 37.24
C VAL A 26 8.13 -9.21 37.24
N GLU A 27 7.14 -10.11 37.33
CA GLU A 27 7.35 -11.54 37.18
C GLU A 27 8.11 -11.79 35.87
N ASN A 28 9.36 -12.25 36.00
CA ASN A 28 10.11 -12.81 34.89
C ASN A 28 9.31 -14.01 34.35
N PRO A 29 8.99 -14.11 33.04
CA PRO A 29 8.50 -15.35 32.48
C PRO A 29 9.64 -16.37 32.51
N SER A 30 9.69 -17.11 33.61
CA SER A 30 10.68 -18.10 33.96
C SER A 30 10.36 -19.43 33.29
N SER A 31 10.29 -19.47 31.96
CA SER A 31 10.53 -20.70 31.19
C SER A 31 10.68 -20.40 29.71
N ASN A 32 11.53 -21.15 29.01
CA ASN A 32 11.58 -21.13 27.54
C ASN A 32 10.23 -21.54 26.90
N VAL A 33 9.34 -22.18 27.67
CA VAL A 33 8.02 -22.67 27.26
C VAL A 33 7.03 -21.52 27.10
N ASP A 34 7.00 -20.56 28.03
CA ASP A 34 6.05 -19.43 28.01
C ASP A 34 6.30 -18.46 26.84
N VAL A 35 7.58 -18.29 26.47
CA VAL A 35 7.97 -17.43 25.34
C VAL A 35 7.48 -18.02 24.02
N VAL A 36 7.60 -19.34 23.83
CA VAL A 36 7.16 -20.02 22.61
C VAL A 36 5.62 -20.07 22.55
N GLU A 37 4.94 -20.23 23.68
CA GLU A 37 3.48 -20.21 23.75
C GLU A 37 2.91 -18.83 23.37
N SER A 38 3.55 -17.75 23.84
CA SER A 38 3.20 -16.39 23.42
C SER A 38 3.36 -16.19 21.90
N LEU A 39 4.39 -16.78 21.28
CA LEU A 39 4.61 -16.69 19.83
C LEU A 39 3.61 -17.51 19.02
N LEU A 40 3.13 -18.64 19.56
CA LEU A 40 2.06 -19.44 18.95
C LEU A 40 0.76 -18.63 18.83
N GLY A 41 0.45 -17.78 19.80
CA GLY A 41 -0.75 -16.93 19.82
C GLY A 41 -0.70 -15.70 18.91
N LYS A 42 0.48 -15.29 18.40
CA LYS A 42 0.59 -14.15 17.47
C LYS A 42 0.00 -14.51 16.12
N SER A 43 -0.58 -13.56 15.38
CA SER A 43 -1.04 -13.80 13.99
C SER A 43 0.12 -13.97 13.00
N ARG A 44 1.26 -13.32 13.24
CA ARG A 44 2.49 -13.44 12.44
C ARG A 44 3.73 -13.55 13.32
N VAL A 45 4.71 -14.31 12.84
CA VAL A 45 6.01 -14.51 13.50
C VAL A 45 7.10 -14.01 12.55
N THR A 46 7.96 -13.13 13.06
CA THR A 46 9.12 -12.61 12.33
C THR A 46 10.22 -13.67 12.19
N ASP A 47 11.21 -13.42 11.33
CA ASP A 47 12.31 -14.38 11.12
C ASP A 47 13.14 -14.61 12.40
N GLU A 48 13.34 -13.58 13.20
CA GLU A 48 14.08 -13.71 14.47
C GLU A 48 13.26 -14.46 15.53
N GLU A 49 11.96 -14.16 15.66
CA GLU A 49 11.07 -14.92 16.54
C GLU A 49 10.95 -16.38 16.10
N PHE A 50 11.00 -16.65 14.80
CA PHE A 50 11.00 -18.02 14.29
C PHE A 50 12.30 -18.76 14.65
N LYS A 51 13.47 -18.11 14.68
CA LYS A 51 14.70 -18.73 15.20
C LYS A 51 14.59 -19.05 16.68
N VAL A 52 13.90 -18.23 17.46
CA VAL A 52 13.59 -18.52 18.87
C VAL A 52 12.73 -19.79 18.98
N VAL A 53 11.71 -19.92 18.13
CA VAL A 53 10.89 -21.14 18.04
C VAL A 53 11.74 -22.36 17.70
N LEU A 54 12.61 -22.28 16.69
CA LEU A 54 13.47 -23.40 16.29
C LEU A 54 14.41 -23.88 17.40
N SER A 55 14.89 -22.97 18.24
CA SER A 55 15.88 -23.27 19.30
C SER A 55 15.27 -23.68 20.63
N LYS A 56 14.02 -23.29 20.90
CA LYS A 56 13.40 -23.42 22.23
C LYS A 56 12.09 -24.21 22.26
N ALA A 57 11.48 -24.51 21.11
CA ALA A 57 10.20 -25.20 21.08
C ALA A 57 10.32 -26.65 21.58
N THR A 58 9.38 -27.04 22.44
CA THR A 58 9.16 -28.44 22.78
C THR A 58 8.62 -29.23 21.57
N PRO A 59 8.68 -30.57 21.57
CA PRO A 59 8.10 -31.38 20.50
C PRO A 59 6.61 -31.08 20.23
N ASP A 60 5.79 -30.87 21.27
CA ASP A 60 4.37 -30.51 21.11
C ASP A 60 4.20 -29.12 20.48
N GLN A 61 4.96 -28.13 20.95
CA GLN A 61 4.93 -26.78 20.39
C GLN A 61 5.41 -26.75 18.93
N ARG A 62 6.39 -27.60 18.57
CA ARG A 62 6.83 -27.77 17.19
C ARG A 62 5.68 -28.27 16.30
N LEU A 63 4.92 -29.26 16.76
CA LEU A 63 3.76 -29.79 16.03
C LEU A 63 2.66 -28.73 15.85
N ARG A 64 2.39 -27.92 16.87
CA ARG A 64 1.47 -26.77 16.76
C ARG A 64 1.95 -25.73 15.75
N PHE A 65 3.26 -25.46 15.70
CA PHE A 65 3.83 -24.57 14.68
C PHE A 65 3.70 -25.15 13.26
N ILE A 66 3.93 -26.46 13.09
CA ILE A 66 3.73 -27.17 11.82
C ILE A 66 2.26 -27.05 11.39
N GLN A 67 1.32 -27.30 12.30
CA GLN A 67 -0.12 -27.15 12.05
C GLN A 67 -0.49 -25.74 11.63
N ARG A 68 0.06 -24.72 12.31
CA ARG A 68 -0.15 -23.31 11.96
C ARG A 68 0.42 -22.96 10.59
N GLN A 69 1.61 -23.45 10.24
CA GLN A 69 2.17 -23.22 8.90
C GLN A 69 1.33 -23.91 7.82
N LEU A 70 0.87 -25.13 8.09
CA LEU A 70 -0.01 -25.88 7.20
C LEU A 70 -1.34 -25.13 6.97
N SER A 71 -1.95 -24.63 8.04
CA SER A 71 -3.15 -23.78 8.00
C SER A 71 -2.92 -22.52 7.17
N HIS A 72 -1.78 -21.86 7.32
CA HIS A 72 -1.44 -20.69 6.52
C HIS A 72 -1.30 -21.03 5.03
N TYR A 73 -0.54 -22.07 4.68
CA TYR A 73 -0.32 -22.46 3.28
C TYR A 73 -1.60 -22.86 2.56
N LEU A 74 -2.50 -23.56 3.27
CA LEU A 74 -3.75 -24.07 2.73
C LEU A 74 -4.95 -23.15 2.95
N SER A 75 -4.73 -21.97 3.55
CA SER A 75 -5.78 -20.96 3.71
C SER A 75 -6.26 -20.44 2.36
N ASN A 76 -7.56 -20.10 2.27
CA ASN A 76 -8.13 -19.51 1.05
C ASN A 76 -7.43 -18.20 0.64
N GLU A 77 -6.98 -17.41 1.60
CA GLU A 77 -6.22 -16.18 1.32
C GLU A 77 -4.86 -16.46 0.68
N ASN A 78 -4.14 -17.49 1.15
CA ASN A 78 -2.85 -17.84 0.54
C ASN A 78 -3.05 -18.50 -0.82
N LEU A 79 -3.95 -19.48 -0.92
CA LEU A 79 -4.19 -20.26 -2.15
C LEU A 79 -4.78 -19.44 -3.30
N SER A 80 -5.53 -18.36 -3.02
CA SER A 80 -6.00 -17.43 -4.07
C SER A 80 -4.84 -16.65 -4.70
N ARG A 81 -3.72 -16.48 -3.99
CA ARG A 81 -2.58 -15.66 -4.46
C ARG A 81 -1.38 -16.50 -4.89
N ASP A 82 -1.20 -17.68 -4.30
CA ASP A 82 -0.01 -18.49 -4.52
C ASP A 82 -0.11 -19.36 -5.78
N ASN A 83 0.51 -18.88 -6.86
CA ASN A 83 0.48 -19.56 -8.15
C ASN A 83 1.07 -20.97 -8.08
N PHE A 84 2.11 -21.17 -7.26
CA PHE A 84 2.79 -22.44 -7.18
C PHE A 84 1.87 -23.50 -6.60
N TYR A 85 1.25 -23.24 -5.44
CA TYR A 85 0.33 -24.22 -4.85
C TYR A 85 -0.91 -24.42 -5.73
N HIS A 86 -1.46 -23.35 -6.32
CA HIS A 86 -2.61 -23.47 -7.21
C HIS A 86 -2.32 -24.39 -8.41
N GLN A 87 -1.15 -24.23 -9.06
CA GLN A 87 -0.72 -25.10 -10.15
C GLN A 87 -0.51 -26.55 -9.69
N ARG A 88 0.11 -26.77 -8.52
CA ARG A 88 0.34 -28.14 -8.02
C ARG A 88 -0.94 -28.86 -7.66
N PHE A 89 -1.93 -28.15 -7.11
CA PHE A 89 -3.26 -28.71 -6.90
C PHE A 89 -3.93 -29.10 -8.23
N GLN A 90 -3.90 -28.23 -9.24
CA GLN A 90 -4.48 -28.52 -10.55
C GLN A 90 -3.78 -29.71 -11.23
N GLU A 91 -2.44 -29.70 -11.30
CA GLU A 91 -1.65 -30.76 -11.93
C GLU A 91 -1.87 -32.13 -11.27
N ALA A 92 -1.86 -32.20 -9.94
CA ALA A 92 -2.06 -33.46 -9.22
C ALA A 92 -3.51 -33.94 -9.34
N SER A 93 -4.48 -33.03 -9.27
CA SER A 93 -5.89 -33.37 -9.44
C SER A 93 -6.17 -33.93 -10.83
N SER A 94 -5.63 -33.32 -11.89
CA SER A 94 -5.77 -33.83 -13.26
C SER A 94 -5.06 -35.17 -13.49
N LYS A 95 -3.90 -35.39 -12.87
CA LYS A 95 -3.14 -36.65 -13.02
C LYS A 95 -3.77 -37.83 -12.28
N LYS A 96 -4.45 -37.57 -11.15
CA LYS A 96 -5.03 -38.62 -10.29
C LYS A 96 -6.53 -38.79 -10.47
N GLY A 97 -7.21 -37.85 -11.13
CA GLY A 97 -8.68 -37.87 -11.28
C GLY A 97 -9.42 -37.62 -9.97
N VAL A 98 -8.77 -36.97 -9.00
CA VAL A 98 -9.35 -36.62 -7.70
C VAL A 98 -9.26 -35.11 -7.54
N ASP A 99 -10.37 -34.45 -7.24
CA ASP A 99 -10.38 -33.01 -7.12
C ASP A 99 -9.67 -32.52 -5.85
N HIS A 100 -8.92 -31.42 -6.02
CA HIS A 100 -8.30 -30.64 -4.95
C HIS A 100 -7.28 -31.40 -4.10
N VAL A 101 -6.44 -32.20 -4.77
CA VAL A 101 -5.31 -32.91 -4.15
C VAL A 101 -3.97 -32.32 -4.59
N MET A 102 -2.96 -32.39 -3.71
CA MET A 102 -1.59 -31.97 -4.01
C MET A 102 -0.59 -32.87 -3.26
N GLU A 103 0.53 -33.23 -3.89
CA GLU A 103 1.56 -34.05 -3.23
C GLU A 103 2.16 -33.36 -2.00
N LEU A 104 2.27 -34.11 -0.90
CA LEU A 104 2.74 -33.61 0.40
C LEU A 104 4.19 -33.08 0.33
N LYS A 105 5.01 -33.60 -0.60
CA LYS A 105 6.38 -33.17 -0.80
C LYS A 105 6.51 -31.66 -1.05
N TYR A 106 5.52 -31.03 -1.68
CA TYR A 106 5.54 -29.61 -1.98
C TYR A 106 5.37 -28.74 -0.73
N ILE A 107 4.61 -29.22 0.26
CA ILE A 107 4.52 -28.58 1.57
C ILE A 107 5.83 -28.77 2.32
N LEU A 108 6.37 -29.98 2.35
CA LEU A 108 7.61 -30.31 3.05
C LEU A 108 8.83 -29.56 2.48
N SER A 109 8.83 -29.26 1.17
CA SER A 109 9.87 -28.46 0.52
C SER A 109 9.79 -26.96 0.81
N ALA A 110 8.75 -26.47 1.49
CA ALA A 110 8.64 -25.07 1.83
C ALA A 110 9.71 -24.68 2.87
N LYS A 111 10.32 -23.51 2.72
CA LYS A 111 11.45 -23.05 3.55
C LYS A 111 11.19 -23.21 5.07
N ARG A 112 10.03 -22.79 5.56
CA ARG A 112 9.69 -22.91 6.99
C ARG A 112 9.55 -24.36 7.45
N MET A 113 9.03 -25.24 6.59
CA MET A 113 8.87 -26.67 6.89
C MET A 113 10.24 -27.37 6.91
N LEU A 114 11.14 -27.00 5.99
CA LEU A 114 12.53 -27.46 5.99
C LEU A 114 13.29 -27.01 7.24
N GLU A 115 13.12 -25.74 7.63
CA GLU A 115 13.75 -25.19 8.85
C GLU A 115 13.22 -25.89 10.12
N LEU A 116 11.93 -26.23 10.18
CA LEU A 116 11.31 -27.03 11.25
C LEU A 116 11.70 -28.52 11.20
N ARG A 117 12.38 -28.97 10.13
CA ARG A 117 12.65 -30.39 9.84
C ARG A 117 11.39 -31.25 9.89
N ALA A 118 10.28 -30.70 9.40
CA ALA A 118 8.99 -31.39 9.42
C ALA A 118 9.04 -32.65 8.55
N THR A 119 8.51 -33.76 9.07
CA THR A 119 8.37 -35.02 8.33
C THR A 119 6.90 -35.31 8.00
N PRO A 120 6.59 -36.24 7.07
CA PRO A 120 5.21 -36.65 6.80
C PRO A 120 4.45 -37.10 8.05
N GLU A 121 5.14 -37.77 8.98
CA GLU A 121 4.60 -38.24 10.26
C GLU A 121 4.26 -37.07 11.17
N ASP A 122 5.10 -36.03 11.23
CA ASP A 122 4.82 -34.82 11.99
C ASP A 122 3.55 -34.12 11.49
N LEU A 123 3.29 -34.08 10.17
CA LEU A 123 2.07 -33.49 9.62
C LEU A 123 0.84 -34.32 9.97
N LYS A 124 0.94 -35.65 9.90
CA LYS A 124 -0.13 -36.56 10.34
C LYS A 124 -0.40 -36.36 11.84
N ALA A 125 0.63 -36.30 12.67
CA ALA A 125 0.51 -36.09 14.12
C ALA A 125 -0.10 -34.71 14.45
N ALA A 126 0.34 -33.66 13.73
CA ALA A 126 -0.16 -32.29 13.91
C ALA A 126 -1.66 -32.18 13.56
N LEU A 127 -2.11 -32.83 12.48
CA LEU A 127 -3.52 -32.86 12.08
C LEU A 127 -4.38 -33.75 12.99
N SER A 128 -3.83 -34.85 13.51
CA SER A 128 -4.53 -35.70 14.49
C SER A 128 -4.72 -35.02 15.83
N ALA A 129 -3.74 -34.26 16.30
CA ALA A 129 -3.82 -33.53 17.56
C ALA A 129 -4.71 -32.28 17.45
N HIS A 130 -4.64 -31.57 16.32
CA HIS A 130 -5.38 -30.33 16.07
C HIS A 130 -5.96 -30.29 14.65
N PRO A 131 -7.14 -30.90 14.43
CA PRO A 131 -7.75 -31.01 13.10
C PRO A 131 -7.96 -29.65 12.45
N LEU A 132 -7.55 -29.53 11.18
CA LEU A 132 -7.85 -28.37 10.37
C LEU A 132 -9.12 -28.64 9.54
N PRO A 133 -10.14 -27.76 9.59
CA PRO A 133 -11.36 -27.96 8.83
C PRO A 133 -11.06 -28.08 7.34
N GLY A 134 -11.58 -29.15 6.73
CA GLY A 134 -11.48 -29.38 5.30
C GLY A 134 -10.10 -29.81 4.77
N ILE A 135 -9.15 -30.15 5.64
CA ILE A 135 -7.82 -30.62 5.24
C ILE A 135 -7.62 -32.06 5.72
N SER A 136 -7.29 -32.96 4.79
CA SER A 136 -6.93 -34.36 5.08
C SER A 136 -5.65 -34.77 4.37
N ILE A 137 -4.97 -35.80 4.90
CA ILE A 137 -3.85 -36.46 4.22
C ILE A 137 -4.35 -37.81 3.71
N GLU A 138 -4.20 -38.03 2.42
CA GLU A 138 -4.61 -39.26 1.73
C GLU A 138 -3.38 -39.89 1.06
N GLU A 139 -3.39 -41.21 0.93
CA GLU A 139 -2.29 -41.95 0.30
C GLU A 139 -2.78 -42.60 -0.99
N PHE A 140 -2.11 -42.28 -2.10
CA PHE A 140 -2.41 -42.83 -3.42
C PHE A 140 -1.14 -43.37 -4.06
N SER A 141 -1.08 -44.67 -4.30
CA SER A 141 0.07 -45.33 -4.95
C SER A 141 1.39 -45.02 -4.23
N ASP A 142 1.44 -45.26 -2.91
CA ASP A 142 2.60 -45.02 -2.03
C ASP A 142 3.10 -43.56 -1.99
N THR A 143 2.27 -42.62 -2.46
CA THR A 143 2.56 -41.19 -2.42
C THR A 143 1.52 -40.50 -1.56
N LEU A 144 1.97 -39.69 -0.60
CA LEU A 144 1.10 -38.92 0.28
C LEU A 144 0.66 -37.61 -0.40
N TYR A 145 -0.63 -37.34 -0.31
CA TYR A 145 -1.28 -36.14 -0.82
C TYR A 145 -1.98 -35.41 0.33
N VAL A 146 -2.03 -34.09 0.23
CA VAL A 146 -2.96 -33.28 0.99
C VAL A 146 -4.19 -33.01 0.13
N ARG A 147 -5.38 -33.14 0.73
CA ARG A 147 -6.64 -32.86 0.09
C ARG A 147 -7.36 -31.72 0.80
N LYS A 148 -7.98 -30.85 0.01
CA LYS A 148 -8.81 -29.73 0.48
C LYS A 148 -10.27 -29.96 0.08
N SER A 149 -11.13 -30.32 1.03
CA SER A 149 -12.50 -30.75 0.74
C SER A 149 -13.48 -29.60 0.48
N ASP A 150 -13.17 -28.38 0.95
CA ASP A 150 -13.95 -27.16 0.71
C ASP A 150 -13.61 -26.48 -0.63
N GLY A 151 -12.80 -27.12 -1.48
CA GLY A 151 -12.45 -26.65 -2.81
C GLY A 151 -11.31 -25.64 -2.85
N LEU A 152 -10.84 -25.29 -4.05
CA LEU A 152 -9.81 -24.27 -4.23
C LEU A 152 -10.45 -22.89 -4.45
N PRO A 153 -9.97 -21.83 -3.78
CA PRO A 153 -10.43 -20.48 -4.08
C PRO A 153 -10.03 -20.09 -5.51
N ARG A 154 -10.77 -19.14 -6.10
CA ARG A 154 -10.40 -18.58 -7.40
C ARG A 154 -8.99 -17.99 -7.33
N PHE A 155 -8.15 -18.34 -8.30
CA PHE A 155 -6.82 -17.76 -8.41
C PHE A 155 -6.91 -16.30 -8.86
N GLU A 156 -6.42 -15.40 -8.01
CA GLU A 156 -6.29 -13.96 -8.23
C GLU A 156 -4.83 -13.55 -8.52
N GLY A 157 -3.87 -14.41 -8.16
CA GLY A 157 -2.44 -14.18 -8.27
C GLY A 157 -1.88 -13.23 -7.21
N ARG A 158 -0.57 -13.33 -6.93
CA ARG A 158 0.13 -12.26 -6.24
C ARG A 158 0.12 -11.07 -7.19
N LYS A 159 -0.64 -10.02 -6.86
CA LYS A 159 -0.37 -8.67 -7.37
C LYS A 159 1.01 -8.26 -6.85
N LEU A 160 2.06 -8.79 -7.47
CA LEU A 160 3.47 -8.44 -7.27
C LEU A 160 3.60 -7.00 -7.72
N PHE A 161 3.20 -6.07 -6.86
CA PHE A 161 3.11 -4.65 -7.12
C PHE A 161 2.47 -4.38 -8.48
N GLU A 162 1.13 -4.26 -8.54
CA GLU A 162 0.53 -3.51 -9.66
C GLU A 162 1.41 -2.28 -9.87
N LYS A 163 2.07 -2.19 -11.05
CA LYS A 163 2.99 -1.09 -11.33
C LYS A 163 2.23 0.17 -10.98
N LYS A 164 2.70 0.88 -9.95
CA LYS A 164 1.99 2.04 -9.41
C LYS A 164 1.73 2.97 -10.58
N LYS A 165 0.45 3.13 -10.94
CA LYS A 165 0.03 4.04 -12.00
C LYS A 165 0.57 5.42 -11.64
N LYS A 166 1.24 6.06 -12.60
CA LYS A 166 1.80 7.40 -12.39
C LYS A 166 0.73 8.46 -12.55
N PHE A 167 1.01 9.67 -12.08
CA PHE A 167 0.19 10.83 -12.41
C PHE A 167 0.09 10.98 -13.93
N GLY A 168 -1.14 11.04 -14.46
CA GLY A 168 -1.43 11.05 -15.89
C GLY A 168 -1.85 9.70 -16.47
N GLU A 169 -1.80 8.61 -15.69
CA GLU A 169 -2.15 7.23 -16.08
C GLU A 169 -3.35 6.67 -15.30
N THR A 170 -4.03 7.49 -14.50
CA THR A 170 -5.28 7.13 -13.80
C THR A 170 -6.45 7.88 -14.43
N GLN A 171 -7.67 7.33 -14.29
CA GLN A 171 -8.88 7.94 -14.83
C GLN A 171 -9.05 9.41 -14.41
N ASP A 172 -8.77 9.72 -13.15
CA ASP A 172 -8.84 11.08 -12.62
C ASP A 172 -7.78 12.04 -13.20
N THR A 173 -6.71 11.50 -13.77
CA THR A 173 -5.53 12.27 -14.20
C THR A 173 -5.21 12.18 -15.68
N TYR A 174 -5.91 11.37 -16.49
CA TYR A 174 -5.67 11.27 -17.94
C TYR A 174 -5.62 12.65 -18.61
N HIS A 175 -6.56 13.51 -18.23
CA HIS A 175 -6.77 14.84 -18.78
C HIS A 175 -6.02 15.95 -18.04
N ALA A 176 -5.16 15.64 -17.07
CA ALA A 176 -4.50 16.64 -16.24
C ALA A 176 -3.61 17.61 -17.05
N ALA A 177 -3.04 17.14 -18.16
CA ALA A 177 -2.27 17.93 -19.14
C ALA A 177 -3.10 18.40 -20.34
N GLY A 178 -4.42 18.43 -20.21
CA GLY A 178 -5.38 18.83 -21.24
C GLY A 178 -6.29 17.68 -21.67
N PRO A 179 -7.49 17.99 -22.19
CA PRO A 179 -8.46 16.99 -22.59
C PRO A 179 -7.89 16.02 -23.62
N ILE A 180 -8.21 14.75 -23.46
CA ILE A 180 -7.92 13.71 -24.46
C ILE A 180 -9.26 13.17 -24.90
N VAL A 181 -9.50 13.22 -26.21
CA VAL A 181 -10.80 12.90 -26.80
C VAL A 181 -10.69 11.77 -27.80
N PHE A 182 -11.73 10.96 -27.83
CA PHE A 182 -12.03 10.00 -28.88
C PHE A 182 -13.10 10.61 -29.79
N ILE A 183 -12.81 10.64 -31.08
CA ILE A 183 -13.66 11.20 -32.13
C ILE A 183 -14.16 10.04 -32.99
N SER A 184 -15.45 10.03 -33.25
CA SER A 184 -16.13 9.01 -34.05
C SER A 184 -17.14 9.64 -34.99
N ASN A 185 -17.72 8.84 -35.89
CA ASN A 185 -18.63 9.30 -36.94
C ASN A 185 -17.91 10.20 -37.97
N ILE A 186 -16.66 9.87 -38.31
CA ILE A 186 -15.90 10.57 -39.35
C ILE A 186 -16.32 9.99 -40.72
N PRO A 187 -16.68 10.83 -41.71
CA PRO A 187 -17.07 10.36 -43.04
C PRO A 187 -15.97 9.52 -43.73
N ASP A 188 -16.37 8.48 -44.47
CA ASP A 188 -15.45 7.59 -45.20
C ASP A 188 -14.63 8.31 -46.29
N SER A 189 -15.14 9.45 -46.78
CA SER A 189 -14.44 10.38 -47.68
C SER A 189 -13.22 11.03 -47.02
N THR A 190 -13.26 11.24 -45.70
CA THR A 190 -12.19 11.90 -44.96
C THR A 190 -11.16 10.87 -44.46
N ARG A 191 -10.05 10.76 -45.20
CA ARG A 191 -8.88 9.96 -44.75
C ARG A 191 -7.79 10.80 -44.09
N GLU A 192 -7.84 12.11 -44.25
CA GLU A 192 -6.82 13.03 -43.75
C GLU A 192 -7.19 13.60 -42.38
N TRP A 193 -6.31 13.36 -41.39
CA TRP A 193 -6.48 13.87 -40.03
C TRP A 193 -6.54 15.41 -39.95
N GLN A 194 -5.98 16.11 -40.94
CA GLN A 194 -5.92 17.57 -40.97
C GLN A 194 -7.32 18.18 -41.08
N GLN A 195 -8.22 17.58 -41.86
CA GLN A 195 -9.60 18.04 -42.00
C GLN A 195 -10.38 17.93 -40.69
N VAL A 196 -10.22 16.81 -39.97
CA VAL A 196 -10.82 16.59 -38.65
C VAL A 196 -10.28 17.59 -37.64
N LYS A 197 -8.96 17.86 -37.67
CA LYS A 197 -8.33 18.86 -36.82
C LYS A 197 -8.90 20.26 -37.09
N ASP A 198 -9.01 20.65 -38.35
CA ASP A 198 -9.51 21.98 -38.72
C ASP A 198 -10.97 22.15 -38.30
N ALA A 199 -11.82 21.12 -38.46
CA ALA A 199 -13.19 21.13 -37.96
C ALA A 199 -13.27 21.33 -36.43
N ILE A 200 -12.40 20.67 -35.66
CA ILE A 200 -12.33 20.87 -34.20
C ILE A 200 -11.85 22.28 -33.85
N GLN A 201 -10.87 22.81 -34.58
CA GLN A 201 -10.27 24.12 -34.32
C GLN A 201 -11.13 25.30 -34.79
N GLN A 202 -12.23 25.07 -35.53
CA GLN A 202 -13.24 26.10 -35.78
C GLN A 202 -13.82 26.65 -34.46
N ASN A 203 -13.90 25.80 -33.43
CA ASN A 203 -14.15 26.27 -32.07
C ASN A 203 -12.86 26.90 -31.49
N LYS A 204 -12.82 28.24 -31.46
CA LYS A 204 -11.68 29.03 -30.98
C LYS A 204 -11.31 28.78 -29.50
N GLN A 205 -12.19 28.15 -28.73
CA GLN A 205 -11.92 27.78 -27.34
C GLN A 205 -11.03 26.53 -27.23
N VAL A 206 -10.81 25.81 -28.34
CA VAL A 206 -10.08 24.54 -28.37
C VAL A 206 -8.85 24.65 -29.28
N ARG A 207 -7.67 24.29 -28.73
CA ARG A 207 -6.42 24.19 -29.50
C ARG A 207 -5.89 22.76 -29.50
N VAL A 208 -5.99 22.09 -30.65
CA VAL A 208 -5.51 20.71 -30.84
C VAL A 208 -3.98 20.69 -30.90
N ARG A 209 -3.35 19.88 -30.05
CA ARG A 209 -1.89 19.65 -30.05
C ARG A 209 -1.47 18.44 -30.85
N PHE A 210 -2.31 17.41 -30.83
CA PHE A 210 -2.09 16.18 -31.54
C PHE A 210 -3.42 15.60 -31.98
N ILE A 211 -3.42 14.97 -33.14
CA ILE A 211 -4.50 14.14 -33.65
C ILE A 211 -3.88 12.91 -34.30
N SER A 212 -4.45 11.73 -34.05
CA SER A 212 -4.01 10.49 -34.67
C SER A 212 -4.49 10.43 -36.13
N PRO A 213 -3.91 9.56 -36.96
CA PRO A 213 -4.53 9.19 -38.23
C PRO A 213 -5.98 8.73 -38.04
N VAL A 214 -6.81 8.94 -39.07
CA VAL A 214 -8.17 8.41 -39.12
C VAL A 214 -8.09 6.92 -39.43
N THR A 215 -8.76 6.10 -38.62
CA THR A 215 -8.85 4.65 -38.83
C THR A 215 -9.85 4.32 -39.93
N ASP A 216 -9.77 3.11 -40.48
CA ASP A 216 -10.73 2.61 -41.48
C ASP A 216 -12.17 2.55 -40.92
N SER A 217 -12.34 2.55 -39.60
CA SER A 217 -13.62 2.62 -38.90
C SER A 217 -14.17 4.05 -38.72
N GLY A 218 -13.54 5.07 -39.29
CA GLY A 218 -13.97 6.46 -39.18
C GLY A 218 -13.80 7.02 -37.76
N THR A 219 -12.69 6.67 -37.10
CA THR A 219 -12.38 7.13 -35.73
C THR A 219 -10.96 7.69 -35.61
N CYS A 220 -10.74 8.57 -34.65
CA CYS A 220 -9.40 9.03 -34.30
C CYS A 220 -9.34 9.56 -32.86
N PHE A 221 -8.14 9.81 -32.37
CA PHE A 221 -7.90 10.43 -31.07
C PHE A 221 -7.32 11.83 -31.24
N ALA A 222 -7.65 12.74 -30.33
CA ALA A 222 -7.00 14.04 -30.25
C ALA A 222 -6.62 14.41 -28.82
N TRP A 223 -5.51 15.14 -28.69
CA TRP A 223 -5.09 15.77 -27.44
C TRP A 223 -5.15 17.28 -27.59
N ILE A 224 -5.90 17.91 -26.67
CA ILE A 224 -6.23 19.32 -26.68
C ILE A 224 -5.39 20.04 -25.62
N SER A 225 -4.97 21.27 -25.93
CA SER A 225 -4.23 22.12 -25.01
C SER A 225 -5.04 22.39 -23.74
N LYS A 226 -4.39 22.36 -22.59
CA LYS A 226 -4.99 22.77 -21.32
C LYS A 226 -5.22 24.30 -21.32
N THR A 227 -6.46 24.71 -21.17
CA THR A 227 -6.88 26.08 -20.82
C THR A 227 -7.93 25.97 -19.69
N PRO A 228 -8.25 27.05 -18.97
CA PRO A 228 -9.28 27.00 -17.92
C PRO A 228 -10.63 26.49 -18.43
N GLU A 229 -10.97 26.78 -19.68
CA GLU A 229 -12.25 26.46 -20.30
C GLU A 229 -12.23 25.16 -21.11
N SER A 230 -11.05 24.57 -21.39
CA SER A 230 -10.95 23.51 -22.40
C SER A 230 -11.71 22.23 -22.04
N MET A 231 -11.89 21.90 -20.76
CA MET A 231 -12.69 20.75 -20.33
C MET A 231 -14.19 20.96 -20.62
N SER A 232 -14.71 22.17 -20.38
CA SER A 232 -16.12 22.50 -20.66
C SER A 232 -16.35 22.62 -22.16
N ALA A 233 -15.47 23.33 -22.87
CA ALA A 233 -15.53 23.52 -24.31
C ALA A 233 -15.53 22.19 -25.08
N VAL A 234 -14.79 21.18 -24.59
CA VAL A 234 -14.77 19.84 -25.20
C VAL A 234 -16.07 19.08 -25.02
N LYS A 235 -16.76 19.25 -23.88
CA LYS A 235 -18.04 18.56 -23.64
C LYS A 235 -19.16 19.08 -24.54
N GLU A 236 -19.08 20.34 -24.94
CA GLU A 236 -20.04 21.00 -25.84
C GLU A 236 -19.62 20.93 -27.32
N LEU A 237 -18.51 20.25 -27.62
CA LEU A 237 -17.94 20.25 -28.96
C LEU A 237 -18.74 19.33 -29.90
N SER A 238 -19.36 19.93 -30.91
CA SER A 238 -20.06 19.24 -32.01
C SER A 238 -19.54 19.71 -33.37
N PRO A 239 -18.31 19.32 -33.77
CA PRO A 239 -17.74 19.76 -35.04
C PRO A 239 -18.53 19.19 -36.22
N VAL A 240 -18.71 19.98 -37.27
CA VAL A 240 -19.35 19.54 -38.51
C VAL A 240 -18.30 19.41 -39.60
N LEU A 241 -18.24 18.25 -40.23
CA LEU A 241 -17.35 17.95 -41.35
C LEU A 241 -18.16 17.36 -42.49
N GLU A 242 -18.12 17.99 -43.66
CA GLU A 242 -18.90 17.56 -44.84
C GLU A 242 -20.40 17.36 -44.56
N GLY A 243 -20.99 18.22 -43.71
CA GLY A 243 -22.39 18.11 -43.28
C GLY A 243 -22.66 17.02 -42.23
N THR A 244 -21.67 16.20 -41.88
CA THR A 244 -21.77 15.19 -40.82
C THR A 244 -21.30 15.76 -39.49
N THR A 245 -22.09 15.56 -38.43
CA THR A 245 -21.68 15.97 -37.08
C THR A 245 -20.79 14.90 -36.45
N LEU A 246 -19.56 15.27 -36.12
CA LEU A 246 -18.60 14.40 -35.47
C LEU A 246 -18.97 14.20 -34.00
N LYS A 247 -18.85 12.97 -33.51
CA LYS A 247 -19.09 12.66 -32.09
C LYS A 247 -17.78 12.69 -31.32
N VAL A 248 -17.65 13.66 -30.43
CA VAL A 248 -16.46 13.86 -29.57
C VAL A 248 -16.78 13.41 -28.14
N SER A 249 -15.93 12.57 -27.58
CA SER A 249 -16.09 12.05 -26.22
C SER A 249 -14.75 12.07 -25.47
N LEU A 250 -14.78 12.39 -24.17
CA LEU A 250 -13.57 12.28 -23.34
C LEU A 250 -13.20 10.81 -23.15
N ILE A 251 -11.90 10.53 -23.10
CA ILE A 251 -11.40 9.19 -22.75
C ILE A 251 -11.64 8.93 -21.26
N ASP A 252 -12.46 7.93 -20.96
CA ASP A 252 -12.85 7.53 -19.61
C ASP A 252 -12.44 6.09 -19.25
N SER A 253 -11.87 5.33 -20.18
CA SER A 253 -11.48 3.93 -19.97
C SER A 253 -9.98 3.69 -20.13
N ASP A 254 -9.45 2.74 -19.36
CA ASP A 254 -8.04 2.31 -19.43
C ASP A 254 -7.66 1.83 -20.84
N ASP A 255 -8.57 1.17 -21.56
CA ASP A 255 -8.28 0.61 -22.89
C ASP A 255 -8.16 1.70 -23.96
N LYS A 256 -9.11 2.65 -24.00
CA LYS A 256 -9.01 3.81 -24.90
C LYS A 256 -7.80 4.68 -24.56
N TYR A 257 -7.44 4.81 -23.28
CA TYR A 257 -6.24 5.52 -22.89
C TYR A 257 -4.97 4.83 -23.42
N LYS A 258 -4.84 3.51 -23.27
CA LYS A 258 -3.70 2.75 -23.80
C LYS A 258 -3.61 2.85 -25.33
N GLU A 259 -4.74 2.77 -26.02
CA GLU A 259 -4.83 2.94 -27.47
C GLU A 259 -4.38 4.34 -27.88
N PHE A 260 -4.86 5.39 -27.23
CA PHE A 260 -4.38 6.75 -27.48
C PHE A 260 -2.86 6.86 -27.31
N ILE A 261 -2.31 6.34 -26.21
CA ILE A 261 -0.86 6.38 -25.94
C ILE A 261 -0.06 5.65 -27.04
N SER A 262 -0.57 4.54 -27.58
CA SER A 262 0.12 3.80 -28.65
C SER A 262 0.17 4.58 -29.98
N THR A 263 -0.78 5.50 -30.21
CA THR A 263 -0.78 6.38 -31.39
C THR A 263 0.21 7.54 -31.31
N LEU A 264 0.73 7.86 -30.11
CA LEU A 264 1.59 9.03 -29.92
C LEU A 264 3.01 8.79 -30.44
N LYS A 265 3.49 9.73 -31.27
CA LYS A 265 4.92 9.79 -31.62
C LYS A 265 5.76 10.13 -30.38
N PRO A 266 7.03 9.67 -30.29
CA PRO A 266 7.90 9.92 -29.14
C PRO A 266 8.04 11.41 -28.76
N SER A 267 8.08 12.31 -29.74
CA SER A 267 8.16 13.76 -29.51
C SER A 267 6.91 14.32 -28.84
N ILE A 268 5.72 13.88 -29.25
CA ILE A 268 4.44 14.29 -28.68
C ILE A 268 4.26 13.69 -27.29
N LEU A 269 4.61 12.41 -27.11
CA LEU A 269 4.60 11.76 -25.80
C LEU A 269 5.52 12.49 -24.81
N SER A 270 6.73 12.87 -25.23
CA SER A 270 7.66 13.67 -24.44
C SER A 270 7.07 15.05 -24.09
N SER A 271 6.43 15.73 -25.05
CA SER A 271 5.75 17.00 -24.80
C SER A 271 4.61 16.86 -23.79
N ARG A 272 3.77 15.83 -23.91
CA ARG A 272 2.70 15.54 -22.94
C ARG A 272 3.26 15.26 -21.56
N ASN A 273 4.31 14.46 -21.47
CA ASN A 273 4.95 14.13 -20.19
C ASN A 273 5.54 15.36 -19.50
N LYS A 274 6.12 16.31 -20.27
CA LYS A 274 6.58 17.60 -19.72
C LYS A 274 5.42 18.43 -19.16
N ASP A 275 4.29 18.47 -19.84
CA ASP A 275 3.11 19.19 -19.35
C ASP A 275 2.49 18.52 -18.12
N LEU A 276 2.40 17.19 -18.10
CA LEU A 276 1.99 16.43 -16.92
C LEU A 276 2.92 16.68 -15.73
N GLN A 277 4.23 16.70 -15.94
CA GLN A 277 5.21 17.01 -14.90
C GLN A 277 5.05 18.44 -14.38
N ARG A 278 4.79 19.41 -15.27
CA ARG A 278 4.49 20.80 -14.86
C ARG A 278 3.26 20.86 -13.96
N VAL A 279 2.15 20.26 -14.41
CA VAL A 279 0.88 20.24 -13.66
C VAL A 279 1.05 19.51 -12.33
N HIS A 280 1.73 18.36 -12.32
CA HIS A 280 2.02 17.63 -11.09
C HIS A 280 2.89 18.46 -10.13
N SER A 281 3.91 19.15 -10.62
CA SER A 281 4.75 20.04 -9.82
C SER A 281 3.95 21.20 -9.21
N GLU A 282 3.04 21.81 -9.99
CA GLU A 282 2.12 22.85 -9.51
C GLU A 282 1.21 22.31 -8.39
N ILE A 283 0.61 21.14 -8.57
CA ILE A 283 -0.24 20.48 -7.56
C ILE A 283 0.53 20.20 -6.27
N MET A 284 1.77 19.74 -6.40
CA MET A 284 2.63 19.36 -5.27
C MET A 284 3.20 20.57 -4.54
N SER A 285 3.39 21.70 -5.21
CA SER A 285 3.92 22.95 -4.65
C SER A 285 2.84 23.93 -4.16
N SER A 286 1.56 23.65 -4.47
CA SER A 286 0.43 24.47 -4.02
C SER A 286 0.15 24.27 -2.52
N PRO A 287 -0.22 25.35 -1.80
CA PRO A 287 -0.67 25.25 -0.42
C PRO A 287 -1.89 24.33 -0.28
N LEU A 288 -1.97 23.63 0.85
CA LEU A 288 -3.04 22.68 1.15
C LEU A 288 -3.81 23.13 2.39
N ASP A 289 -5.11 22.89 2.39
CA ASP A 289 -5.95 22.93 3.59
C ASP A 289 -6.34 21.50 3.96
N ILE A 290 -5.94 21.07 5.15
CA ILE A 290 -6.26 19.75 5.67
C ILE A 290 -6.97 19.94 7.00
N GLY A 291 -8.31 19.98 6.96
CA GLY A 291 -9.13 20.12 8.16
C GLY A 291 -8.81 21.38 8.97
N GLY A 292 -8.50 22.50 8.30
CA GLY A 292 -8.09 23.76 8.93
C GLY A 292 -6.60 23.87 9.21
N VAL A 293 -5.83 22.78 9.01
CA VAL A 293 -4.35 22.82 9.09
C VAL A 293 -3.80 23.23 7.73
N LEU A 294 -3.26 24.44 7.67
CA LEU A 294 -2.68 25.00 6.46
C LEU A 294 -1.23 24.56 6.27
N LEU A 295 -0.96 23.95 5.13
CA LEU A 295 0.37 23.48 4.76
C LEU A 295 0.92 24.26 3.57
N ARG A 296 2.20 24.62 3.62
CA ARG A 296 2.88 25.33 2.53
C ARG A 296 2.82 24.57 1.21
N ASN A 297 2.99 23.25 1.25
CA ASN A 297 2.92 22.36 0.11
C ASN A 297 2.85 20.89 0.57
N PHE A 298 2.65 19.98 -0.39
CA PHE A 298 2.59 18.54 -0.13
C PHE A 298 3.88 17.98 0.51
N GLY A 299 5.04 18.53 0.12
CA GLY A 299 6.34 18.10 0.62
C GLY A 299 6.51 18.27 2.13
N CYS A 300 5.79 19.22 2.75
CA CYS A 300 5.86 19.47 4.19
C CYS A 300 5.22 18.36 5.05
N LEU A 301 4.27 17.58 4.51
CA LEU A 301 3.54 16.55 5.25
C LEU A 301 4.46 15.55 5.96
N ARG A 302 5.43 15.00 5.22
CA ARG A 302 6.36 14.01 5.78
C ARG A 302 7.22 14.61 6.87
N GLY A 303 7.74 15.82 6.64
CA GLY A 303 8.60 16.51 7.61
C GLY A 303 7.85 16.81 8.92
N LEU A 304 6.61 17.30 8.83
CA LEU A 304 5.78 17.60 9.99
C LEU A 304 5.46 16.33 10.80
N LEU A 305 5.03 15.25 10.15
CA LEU A 305 4.70 14.00 10.85
C LEU A 305 5.95 13.32 11.44
N ASN A 306 7.11 13.41 10.77
CA ASN A 306 8.37 12.95 11.36
C ASN A 306 8.80 13.81 12.54
N GLY A 307 8.60 15.13 12.46
CA GLY A 307 8.86 16.06 13.57
C GLY A 307 8.03 15.72 14.80
N VAL A 308 6.76 15.30 14.62
CA VAL A 308 5.93 14.76 15.71
C VAL A 308 6.56 13.49 16.31
N LEU A 309 7.01 12.54 15.50
CA LEU A 309 7.69 11.34 16.03
C LEU A 309 8.96 11.70 16.82
N GLU A 310 9.75 12.66 16.34
CA GLU A 310 11.00 13.07 16.98
C GLU A 310 10.75 13.81 18.30
N SER A 311 9.75 14.70 18.34
CA SER A 311 9.50 15.62 19.45
C SER A 311 8.81 14.98 20.67
N TYR A 312 8.06 13.90 20.48
CA TYR A 312 7.24 13.29 21.54
C TYR A 312 7.77 11.93 21.97
N ASP A 313 7.63 11.61 23.26
CA ASP A 313 8.08 10.34 23.82
C ASP A 313 7.16 9.17 23.47
N HIS A 314 7.68 7.96 23.63
CA HIS A 314 6.90 6.73 23.49
C HIS A 314 5.75 6.70 24.52
N GLY A 315 4.59 6.20 24.10
CA GLY A 315 3.36 6.21 24.90
C GLY A 315 2.59 7.53 24.85
N THR A 316 3.12 8.58 24.22
CA THR A 316 2.40 9.85 24.07
C THR A 316 1.15 9.65 23.21
N ARG A 317 -0.01 10.03 23.75
CA ARG A 317 -1.28 10.07 23.02
C ARG A 317 -1.43 11.38 22.25
N ILE A 318 -1.95 11.26 21.04
CA ILE A 318 -2.24 12.37 20.13
C ILE A 318 -3.76 12.39 19.91
N PRO A 319 -4.47 13.38 20.46
CA PRO A 319 -5.90 13.57 20.25
C PRO A 319 -6.23 13.81 18.77
N VAL A 320 -7.39 13.35 18.30
CA VAL A 320 -7.83 13.49 16.90
C VAL A 320 -7.99 14.97 16.49
N ASP A 321 -8.46 15.81 17.40
CA ASP A 321 -8.70 17.24 17.22
C ASP A 321 -7.43 18.10 17.27
N SER A 322 -6.30 17.54 17.73
CA SER A 322 -5.01 18.21 17.66
C SER A 322 -4.55 18.36 16.20
N GLN A 323 -3.72 19.36 15.90
CA GLN A 323 -3.17 19.53 14.54
C GLN A 323 -2.47 18.27 14.01
N ALA A 324 -1.72 17.57 14.88
CA ALA A 324 -1.09 16.31 14.53
C ALA A 324 -2.13 15.21 14.29
N GLY A 325 -3.17 15.13 15.11
CA GLY A 325 -4.30 14.20 14.95
C GLY A 325 -5.03 14.37 13.62
N ILE A 326 -5.39 15.62 13.27
CA ILE A 326 -6.05 15.97 12.01
C ILE A 326 -5.20 15.51 10.81
N LEU A 327 -3.90 15.81 10.83
CA LEU A 327 -3.00 15.38 9.76
C LEU A 327 -2.89 13.85 9.69
N LEU A 328 -2.73 13.17 10.83
CA LEU A 328 -2.62 11.71 10.89
C LEU A 328 -3.88 11.01 10.39
N GLU A 329 -5.07 11.49 10.78
CA GLU A 329 -6.36 11.00 10.30
C GLU A 329 -6.49 11.20 8.80
N PHE A 330 -6.15 12.40 8.31
CA PHE A 330 -6.16 12.68 6.88
C PHE A 330 -5.25 11.75 6.08
N VAL A 331 -4.02 11.47 6.54
CA VAL A 331 -3.16 10.55 5.78
C VAL A 331 -3.63 9.10 5.92
N LEU A 332 -4.17 8.70 7.09
CA LEU A 332 -4.71 7.36 7.32
C LEU A 332 -5.83 7.01 6.34
N ASP A 333 -6.58 8.00 5.89
CA ASP A 333 -7.61 7.85 4.85
C ASP A 333 -7.09 7.29 3.52
N PHE A 334 -5.77 7.35 3.29
CA PHE A 334 -5.10 6.83 2.10
C PHE A 334 -4.26 5.58 2.39
N HIS A 335 -4.39 4.97 3.57
CA HIS A 335 -3.72 3.71 3.86
C HIS A 335 -4.34 2.56 3.04
N PRO A 336 -3.54 1.68 2.39
CA PRO A 336 -4.07 0.56 1.59
C PRO A 336 -5.00 -0.38 2.35
N ARG A 337 -4.89 -0.42 3.67
CA ARG A 337 -5.70 -1.23 4.59
C ARG A 337 -6.49 -0.36 5.58
N LYS A 338 -6.96 0.82 5.15
CA LYS A 338 -7.73 1.75 5.99
C LYS A 338 -8.89 1.07 6.72
N SER A 339 -9.66 0.25 6.01
CA SER A 339 -10.82 -0.47 6.55
C SER A 339 -10.43 -1.39 7.70
N GLU A 340 -9.34 -2.14 7.56
CA GLU A 340 -8.79 -3.01 8.62
C GLU A 340 -8.35 -2.15 9.82
N LYS A 341 -7.58 -1.09 9.56
CA LYS A 341 -7.00 -0.22 10.58
C LYS A 341 -8.04 0.51 11.43
N LEU A 342 -9.17 0.88 10.83
CA LEU A 342 -10.24 1.63 11.50
C LEU A 342 -11.37 0.76 12.02
N CYS A 343 -11.59 -0.43 11.44
CA CYS A 343 -12.67 -1.37 11.77
C CYS A 343 -14.01 -0.67 12.09
N LYS A 344 -14.42 0.29 11.24
CA LYS A 344 -15.51 1.25 11.54
C LYS A 344 -16.87 0.62 11.86
N SER A 345 -17.09 -0.65 11.49
CA SER A 345 -18.32 -1.39 11.81
C SER A 345 -18.45 -1.73 13.30
N GLN A 346 -17.34 -1.81 14.04
CA GLN A 346 -17.32 -2.22 15.44
C GLN A 346 -16.60 -1.23 16.34
N ARG A 347 -15.73 -0.39 15.76
CA ARG A 347 -14.85 0.51 16.52
C ARG A 347 -14.91 1.94 16.00
N SER A 348 -14.63 2.88 16.90
CA SER A 348 -14.50 4.31 16.61
C SER A 348 -13.05 4.76 16.80
N LEU A 349 -12.58 5.68 15.94
CA LEU A 349 -11.26 6.29 16.09
C LEU A 349 -11.28 7.22 17.30
N VAL A 350 -10.35 7.05 18.23
CA VAL A 350 -10.24 7.89 19.45
C VAL A 350 -8.96 8.71 19.47
N GLY A 351 -7.93 8.28 18.73
CA GLY A 351 -6.71 9.06 18.59
C GLY A 351 -5.57 8.23 18.01
N PHE A 352 -4.36 8.75 18.24
CA PHE A 352 -3.13 8.09 17.86
C PHE A 352 -2.19 8.00 19.06
N GLU A 353 -1.21 7.12 18.99
CA GLU A 353 -0.19 6.97 20.01
C GLU A 353 1.17 6.76 19.37
N ILE A 354 2.25 7.24 20.00
CA ILE A 354 3.61 6.99 19.53
C ILE A 354 4.14 5.73 20.21
N ALA A 355 4.61 4.77 19.41
CA ALA A 355 5.20 3.53 19.88
C ALA A 355 6.61 3.34 19.31
N LEU A 356 7.38 2.44 19.92
CA LEU A 356 8.65 1.98 19.38
C LEU A 356 8.41 0.72 18.56
N GLY A 357 8.56 0.83 17.23
CA GLY A 357 8.53 -0.33 16.35
C GLY A 357 9.85 -1.11 16.43
N THR A 358 9.74 -2.44 16.43
CA THR A 358 10.86 -3.36 16.23
C THR A 358 11.06 -3.59 14.74
N PHE A 359 12.10 -2.99 14.16
CA PHE A 359 12.45 -3.16 12.75
C PHE A 359 13.53 -4.24 12.56
N LYS A 360 13.64 -4.78 11.33
CA LYS A 360 14.45 -5.96 10.95
C LYS A 360 15.94 -5.88 11.34
N GLU A 361 16.47 -4.70 11.63
CA GLU A 361 17.89 -4.48 11.98
C GLU A 361 18.12 -4.24 13.48
N GLY A 362 17.12 -4.49 14.34
CA GLY A 362 17.23 -4.19 15.78
C GLY A 362 17.16 -2.69 16.11
N SER A 363 17.04 -1.81 15.11
CA SER A 363 16.79 -0.39 15.32
C SER A 363 15.37 -0.16 15.86
N LYS A 364 15.28 0.40 17.06
CA LYS A 364 14.03 0.90 17.64
C LYS A 364 13.70 2.23 16.99
N LYS A 365 12.76 2.26 16.03
CA LYS A 365 12.28 3.52 15.45
C LYS A 365 10.89 3.82 15.96
N LYS A 366 10.64 5.09 16.28
CA LYS A 366 9.30 5.55 16.65
C LYS A 366 8.35 5.39 15.46
N CYS A 367 7.14 4.93 15.73
CA CYS A 367 6.05 4.82 14.77
C CYS A 367 4.75 5.28 15.43
N PHE A 368 3.73 5.51 14.61
CA PHE A 368 2.40 5.80 15.10
C PHE A 368 1.59 4.51 15.24
N LEU A 369 0.72 4.46 16.23
CA LEU A 369 -0.37 3.51 16.39
C LEU A 369 -1.68 4.25 16.22
N VAL A 370 -2.62 3.65 15.51
CA VAL A 370 -4.02 4.07 15.49
C VAL A 370 -4.68 3.48 16.73
N VAL A 371 -5.35 4.32 17.51
CA VAL A 371 -6.09 3.92 18.71
C VAL A 371 -7.57 3.98 18.40
N THR A 372 -8.21 2.82 18.38
CA THR A 372 -9.65 2.68 18.20
C THR A 372 -10.29 2.14 19.47
N LYS A 373 -11.58 2.42 19.68
CA LYS A 373 -12.34 1.94 20.82
C LYS A 373 -13.53 1.14 20.35
N ASP A 374 -13.74 -0.04 20.92
CA ASP A 374 -14.92 -0.85 20.63
C ASP A 374 -16.19 -0.13 21.10
N ASN A 375 -17.17 -0.05 20.22
CA ASN A 375 -18.39 0.72 20.46
C ASN A 375 -19.29 0.08 21.53
N SER A 376 -19.11 -1.22 21.80
CA SER A 376 -19.91 -1.98 22.77
C SER A 376 -19.23 -2.14 24.13
N THR A 377 -17.94 -2.52 24.15
CA THR A 377 -17.21 -2.79 25.39
C THR A 377 -16.42 -1.60 25.91
N GLY A 378 -16.11 -0.63 25.03
CA GLY A 378 -15.23 0.49 25.34
C GLY A 378 -13.74 0.12 25.45
N GLU A 379 -13.36 -1.10 25.07
CA GLU A 379 -11.97 -1.55 25.06
C GLU A 379 -11.17 -0.87 23.94
N GLU A 380 -9.92 -0.51 24.22
CA GLU A 380 -9.04 0.14 23.23
C GLU A 380 -8.18 -0.88 22.47
N PHE A 381 -8.15 -0.72 21.15
CA PHE A 381 -7.34 -1.50 20.24
C PHE A 381 -6.31 -0.61 19.56
N LYS A 382 -5.06 -1.06 19.56
CA LYS A 382 -3.93 -0.34 18.96
C LYS A 382 -3.40 -1.08 17.74
N GLU A 383 -3.27 -0.38 16.63
CA GLU A 383 -2.77 -0.95 15.38
C GLU A 383 -1.65 -0.13 14.76
N ASP A 384 -0.65 -0.79 14.19
CA ASP A 384 0.50 -0.14 13.56
C ASP A 384 0.09 0.74 12.37
N PHE A 385 0.68 1.94 12.28
CA PHE A 385 0.38 2.91 11.25
C PHE A 385 1.65 3.42 10.58
N SER A 386 1.77 3.16 9.27
CA SER A 386 2.92 3.59 8.47
C SER A 386 2.57 4.80 7.62
N ILE A 387 2.97 6.00 8.07
CA ILE A 387 2.80 7.24 7.31
C ILE A 387 3.47 7.18 5.93
N SER A 388 4.58 6.44 5.79
CA SER A 388 5.29 6.30 4.52
C SER A 388 4.43 5.64 3.44
N LYS A 389 3.66 4.60 3.80
CA LYS A 389 2.73 3.95 2.88
C LYS A 389 1.59 4.88 2.50
N CYS A 390 1.05 5.62 3.48
CA CYS A 390 -0.06 6.52 3.28
C CYS A 390 0.30 7.71 2.39
N ILE A 391 1.41 8.40 2.68
CA ILE A 391 1.89 9.55 1.89
C ILE A 391 2.17 9.14 0.43
N GLU A 392 2.64 7.91 0.22
CA GLU A 392 2.92 7.38 -1.11
C GLU A 392 1.65 7.11 -1.92
N CYS A 393 0.60 6.56 -1.30
CA CYS A 393 -0.72 6.44 -1.93
C CYS A 393 -1.35 7.81 -2.17
N LEU A 394 -1.28 8.68 -1.17
CA LEU A 394 -1.79 10.05 -1.22
C LEU A 394 -1.11 10.88 -2.34
N ARG A 395 0.18 10.66 -2.62
CA ARG A 395 0.91 11.38 -3.69
C ARG A 395 0.23 11.25 -5.05
N ILE A 396 -0.35 10.10 -5.37
CA ILE A 396 -1.06 9.87 -6.64
C ILE A 396 -2.37 10.68 -6.66
N MET A 397 -3.01 10.82 -5.49
CA MET A 397 -4.26 11.52 -5.27
C MET A 397 -4.06 12.99 -4.87
N ALA A 398 -2.84 13.53 -4.91
CA ALA A 398 -2.55 14.88 -4.40
C ALA A 398 -3.35 16.00 -5.12
N HIS A 399 -3.90 15.69 -6.29
CA HIS A 399 -4.74 16.56 -7.11
C HIS A 399 -6.19 16.67 -6.60
N THR A 400 -6.66 15.73 -5.77
CA THR A 400 -8.01 15.76 -5.18
C THR A 400 -8.04 16.49 -3.83
N ILE A 401 -6.87 16.82 -3.28
CA ILE A 401 -6.76 17.52 -1.99
C ILE A 401 -7.17 18.98 -2.18
N PRO A 402 -8.04 19.53 -1.31
CA PRO A 402 -8.37 20.95 -1.29
C PRO A 402 -7.13 21.83 -1.27
N LYS A 403 -7.09 22.82 -2.17
CA LYS A 403 -6.00 23.78 -2.27
C LYS A 403 -6.45 25.11 -1.71
N THR A 404 -5.55 25.78 -0.99
CA THR A 404 -5.77 27.15 -0.52
C THR A 404 -5.11 28.13 -1.49
N ASP A 405 -5.74 29.28 -1.71
CA ASP A 405 -5.08 30.36 -2.44
C ASP A 405 -3.79 30.78 -1.70
N LYS A 406 -2.72 31.05 -2.46
CA LYS A 406 -1.44 31.47 -1.90
C LYS A 406 -1.58 32.76 -1.07
N ARG A 407 -2.47 33.67 -1.46
CA ARG A 407 -2.73 34.92 -0.73
C ARG A 407 -3.38 34.64 0.62
N ASP A 408 -4.34 33.72 0.66
CA ASP A 408 -5.03 33.37 1.90
C ASP A 408 -4.13 32.58 2.84
N PHE A 409 -3.26 31.72 2.29
CA PHE A 409 -2.18 31.10 3.06
C PHE A 409 -1.18 32.12 3.64
N VAL A 410 -0.78 33.14 2.88
CA VAL A 410 0.11 34.19 3.42
C VAL A 410 -0.59 34.98 4.52
N LYS A 411 -1.88 35.31 4.36
CA LYS A 411 -2.67 35.98 5.40
C LYS A 411 -2.79 35.14 6.66
N SER A 412 -3.00 33.83 6.55
CA SER A 412 -3.10 32.96 7.72
C SER A 412 -1.79 32.90 8.51
N LEU A 413 -0.63 32.97 7.83
CA LEU A 413 0.67 33.03 8.51
C LEU A 413 0.87 34.35 9.28
N SER A 414 0.29 35.45 8.80
CA SER A 414 0.41 36.76 9.45
C SER A 414 -0.49 36.96 10.67
N ILE A 415 -1.50 36.10 10.89
CA ILE A 415 -2.40 36.18 12.05
C ILE A 415 -1.79 35.47 13.29
N THR A 416 -0.75 34.67 13.10
CA THR A 416 -0.06 33.90 14.17
C THR A 416 1.14 34.60 14.82
N SER A 417 1.34 35.90 14.61
CA SER A 417 2.32 36.67 15.39
C SER A 417 1.63 37.36 16.56
N PRO A 418 1.89 36.96 17.82
CA PRO A 418 1.40 37.68 19.00
C PRO A 418 1.98 39.10 19.11
#